data_AF-A0A813GGN8-F1
#
_entry.id   AF-A0A813GGN8-F1
#
_cell.length_a   1.000
_cell.length_b   1.000
_cell.length_c   1.000
_cell.angle_alpha   90.00
_cell.angle_beta   90.00
_cell.angle_gamma   90.00
#
_symmetry.space_group_name_H-M   'P 1'
#
loop_
_entity.id
_entity.type
_entity.pdbx_description
1 polymer ?
#
loop_
_entity_poly.entity_id
_entity_poly.type
_entity_poly.pdbx_seq_one_letter_code
_entity_poly.pdbx_strand_id
1 'polypeptide(L)'
;ARVARHFAALDVATAALASQAPGLRCPPGCGACCLSPEVEATALECGPLAASAVASDGGAALLSALDAAEIGGSQSCVLYQSSSPDGKRGRCSQYALRPSLCRLFGFATRSSKSGSPTLAACVVMRSAAPVAVQQAERLVASRQVAAPSLSGHYHALHLVCPNHAIQVT
;
A
#
# COMPACT_ATOMS: atom_id res chain seq x y z
N ALA A 1 -15.89 9.22 -0.02
CA ALA A 1 -16.35 8.91 -1.40
C ALA A 1 -15.27 9.07 -2.48
N ARG A 2 -14.52 10.19 -2.57
CA ARG A 2 -13.55 10.40 -3.68
C ARG A 2 -12.24 9.60 -3.55
N VAL A 3 -11.57 9.66 -2.39
CA VAL A 3 -10.34 8.87 -2.11
C VAL A 3 -10.58 7.36 -2.22
N ALA A 4 -11.70 6.87 -1.68
CA ALA A 4 -12.06 5.45 -1.79
C ALA A 4 -12.25 4.98 -3.25
N ARG A 5 -12.84 5.81 -4.13
CA ARG A 5 -12.94 5.50 -5.56
C ARG A 5 -11.57 5.45 -6.23
N HIS A 6 -10.68 6.36 -5.87
CA HIS A 6 -9.30 6.34 -6.35
C HIS A 6 -8.59 5.04 -5.94
N PHE A 7 -8.76 4.61 -4.69
CA PHE A 7 -8.21 3.34 -4.20
C PHE A 7 -8.75 2.12 -4.96
N ALA A 8 -10.05 2.10 -5.27
CA ALA A 8 -10.64 1.04 -6.08
C ALA A 8 -10.02 0.99 -7.49
N ALA A 9 -9.73 2.15 -8.10
CA ALA A 9 -9.04 2.20 -9.39
C ALA A 9 -7.60 1.63 -9.30
N LEU A 10 -6.88 1.88 -8.20
CA LEU A 10 -5.57 1.26 -7.97
C LEU A 10 -5.65 -0.25 -7.78
N ASP A 11 -6.67 -0.74 -7.07
CA ASP A 11 -6.87 -2.19 -6.91
C ASP A 11 -7.12 -2.85 -8.27
N VAL A 12 -7.93 -2.23 -9.14
CA VAL A 12 -8.14 -2.72 -10.51
C VAL A 12 -6.83 -2.73 -11.31
N ALA A 13 -6.05 -1.64 -11.26
CA ALA A 13 -4.80 -1.53 -12.01
C ALA A 13 -3.74 -2.53 -11.53
N THR A 14 -3.61 -2.73 -10.21
CA THR A 14 -2.67 -3.70 -9.64
C THR A 14 -3.10 -5.14 -9.90
N ALA A 15 -4.40 -5.43 -9.88
CA ALA A 15 -4.95 -6.73 -10.26
C ALA A 15 -4.72 -7.04 -11.75
N ALA A 16 -4.86 -6.05 -12.63
CA ALA A 16 -4.56 -6.20 -14.06
C ALA A 16 -3.11 -6.64 -14.27
N LEU A 17 -2.13 -5.98 -13.63
CA LEU A 17 -0.72 -6.42 -13.69
C LEU A 17 -0.54 -7.84 -13.15
N ALA A 18 -1.10 -8.14 -11.97
CA ALA A 18 -0.96 -9.46 -11.34
C ALA A 18 -1.56 -10.58 -12.21
N SER A 19 -2.67 -10.33 -12.91
CA SER A 19 -3.30 -11.31 -13.81
C SER A 19 -2.42 -11.68 -15.01
N GLN A 20 -1.58 -10.75 -15.46
CA GLN A 20 -0.70 -10.93 -16.62
C GLN A 20 0.65 -11.55 -16.23
N ALA A 21 0.98 -11.57 -14.94
CA ALA A 21 2.17 -12.20 -14.38
C ALA A 21 1.77 -13.17 -13.25
N PRO A 22 1.28 -14.38 -13.60
CA PRO A 22 0.85 -15.37 -12.61
C PRO A 22 1.92 -15.63 -11.56
N GLY A 23 1.54 -15.54 -10.28
CA GLY A 23 2.46 -15.65 -9.15
C GLY A 23 3.00 -14.32 -8.63
N LEU A 24 2.78 -13.20 -9.32
CA LEU A 24 3.06 -11.86 -8.80
C LEU A 24 2.03 -11.52 -7.72
N ARG A 25 2.31 -11.93 -6.48
CA ARG A 25 1.47 -11.66 -5.32
C ARG A 25 2.30 -11.65 -4.04
N CYS A 26 1.75 -11.02 -3.01
CA CYS A 26 2.33 -11.10 -1.67
C CYS A 26 2.30 -12.56 -1.20
N PRO A 27 3.38 -13.12 -0.61
CA PRO A 27 3.33 -14.48 -0.08
C PRO A 27 2.26 -14.63 1.01
N PRO A 28 1.65 -15.82 1.16
CA PRO A 28 0.66 -16.06 2.21
C PRO A 28 1.21 -15.74 3.61
N GLY A 29 0.50 -14.89 4.35
CA GLY A 29 0.91 -14.46 5.71
C GLY A 29 2.08 -13.48 5.73
N CYS A 30 2.36 -12.80 4.62
CA CYS A 30 3.31 -11.69 4.60
C CYS A 30 2.63 -10.37 5.02
N GLY A 31 3.29 -9.67 5.94
CA GLY A 31 2.97 -8.31 6.34
C GLY A 31 4.23 -7.45 6.49
N ALA A 32 5.29 -7.77 5.72
CA ALA A 32 6.58 -7.11 5.83
C ALA A 32 6.50 -5.59 5.61
N CYS A 33 5.58 -5.12 4.75
CA CYS A 33 5.35 -3.68 4.57
C CYS A 33 4.79 -3.00 5.82
N CYS A 34 4.09 -3.72 6.69
CA CYS A 34 3.57 -3.17 7.94
C CYS A 34 4.63 -3.08 9.05
N LEU A 35 5.78 -3.75 8.88
CA LEU A 35 6.91 -3.73 9.81
C LEU A 35 7.99 -2.73 9.38
N SER A 36 7.82 -2.09 8.22
CA SER A 36 8.82 -1.20 7.63
C SER A 36 8.56 0.25 8.04
N PRO A 37 9.49 0.93 8.73
CA PRO A 37 9.35 2.35 9.07
C PRO A 37 9.30 3.25 7.84
N GLU A 38 9.88 2.81 6.72
CA GLU A 38 9.87 3.56 5.46
C GLU A 38 8.49 3.58 4.76
N VAL A 39 7.53 2.79 5.25
CA VAL A 39 6.19 2.72 4.67
C VAL A 39 5.27 3.66 5.44
N GLU A 40 5.11 4.87 4.90
CA GLU A 40 4.28 5.91 5.49
C GLU A 40 3.07 6.24 4.62
N ALA A 41 1.98 6.65 5.25
CA ALA A 41 0.77 7.10 4.57
C ALA A 41 0.35 8.46 5.11
N THR A 42 -0.13 9.32 4.23
CA THR A 42 -0.64 10.63 4.64
C THR A 42 -1.99 10.50 5.36
N ALA A 43 -2.34 11.47 6.20
CA ALA A 43 -3.66 11.48 6.86
C ALA A 43 -4.82 11.44 5.83
N LEU A 44 -4.63 12.06 4.66
CA LEU A 44 -5.59 12.01 3.55
C LEU A 44 -5.81 10.57 3.06
N GLU A 45 -4.75 9.78 2.94
CA GLU A 45 -4.86 8.36 2.54
C GLU A 45 -5.49 7.49 3.62
N CYS A 46 -5.31 7.86 4.90
CA CYS A 46 -5.93 7.19 6.04
C CYS A 46 -7.40 7.60 6.25
N GLY A 47 -7.90 8.63 5.56
CA GLY A 47 -9.27 9.12 5.68
C GLY A 47 -10.36 8.05 5.56
N PRO A 48 -10.32 7.14 4.56
CA PRO A 48 -11.30 6.04 4.47
C PRO A 48 -11.28 5.09 5.68
N LEU A 49 -10.10 4.78 6.21
CA LEU A 49 -9.96 3.95 7.41
C LEU A 49 -10.54 4.68 8.63
N ALA A 50 -10.19 5.94 8.83
CA ALA A 50 -10.69 6.74 9.94
C ALA A 50 -12.23 6.86 9.90
N ALA A 51 -12.80 7.15 8.72
CA ALA A 51 -14.24 7.22 8.54
C ALA A 51 -14.94 5.89 8.86
N SER A 52 -14.35 4.75 8.43
CA SER A 52 -14.88 3.43 8.75
C SER A 52 -14.81 3.11 10.24
N ALA A 53 -13.71 3.51 10.92
CA ALA A 53 -13.55 3.31 12.35
C ALA A 53 -14.59 4.10 13.14
N VAL A 54 -14.80 5.39 12.81
CA VAL A 54 -15.83 6.22 13.44
C VAL A 54 -17.24 5.66 13.21
N ALA A 55 -17.55 5.26 11.97
CA ALA A 55 -18.87 4.70 11.64
C ALA A 55 -19.17 3.37 12.33
N SER A 56 -18.15 2.68 12.87
CA SER A 56 -18.28 1.40 13.56
C SER A 56 -17.98 1.51 15.06
N ASP A 57 -18.03 2.72 15.63
CA ASP A 57 -17.68 3.03 17.02
C ASP A 57 -16.25 2.61 17.45
N GLY A 58 -15.37 2.30 16.49
CA GLY A 58 -13.99 1.88 16.69
C GLY A 58 -12.98 3.02 16.69
N GLY A 59 -13.42 4.27 16.52
CA GLY A 59 -12.54 5.44 16.43
C GLY A 59 -11.66 5.63 17.67
N ALA A 60 -12.24 5.51 18.86
CA ALA A 60 -11.50 5.63 20.13
C ALA A 60 -10.44 4.53 20.28
N ALA A 61 -10.78 3.28 19.93
CA ALA A 61 -9.84 2.16 20.00
C ALA A 61 -8.67 2.33 19.01
N LEU A 62 -8.93 2.83 17.80
CA LEU A 62 -7.89 3.13 16.82
C LEU A 62 -6.96 4.24 17.32
N LEU A 63 -7.51 5.30 17.92
CA LEU A 63 -6.72 6.38 18.50
C LEU A 63 -5.84 5.89 19.65
N SER A 64 -6.40 5.13 20.60
CA SER A 64 -5.61 4.55 21.70
C SER A 64 -4.49 3.63 21.22
N ALA A 65 -4.70 2.88 20.12
CA ALA A 65 -3.66 2.06 19.52
C ALA A 65 -2.53 2.90 18.91
N LEU A 66 -2.85 4.05 18.30
CA LEU A 66 -1.87 5.01 17.79
C LEU A 66 -1.06 5.63 18.94
N ASP A 67 -1.74 6.12 19.98
CA ASP A 67 -1.09 6.73 21.15
C ASP A 67 -0.15 5.73 21.85
N ALA A 68 -0.60 4.48 22.04
CA ALA A 68 0.21 3.44 22.64
C ALA A 68 1.44 3.09 21.79
N ALA A 69 1.30 3.09 20.46
CA ALA A 69 2.42 2.86 19.55
C ALA A 69 3.44 4.00 19.61
N GLU A 70 2.98 5.24 19.69
CA GLU A 70 3.84 6.43 19.84
C GLU A 70 4.60 6.41 21.17
N ILE A 71 3.88 6.23 22.29
CA ILE A 71 4.47 6.13 23.64
C ILE A 71 5.49 4.98 23.71
N GLY A 72 5.17 3.84 23.11
CA GLY A 72 6.04 2.68 23.07
C GLY A 72 7.21 2.77 22.08
N GLY A 73 7.29 3.84 21.27
CA GLY A 73 8.32 4.00 20.23
C GLY A 73 8.22 2.98 19.10
N SER A 74 7.05 2.34 18.91
CA SER A 74 6.85 1.33 17.89
C SER A 74 6.97 1.92 16.49
N GLN A 75 7.83 1.30 15.68
CA GLN A 75 8.00 1.64 14.26
C GLN A 75 7.13 0.77 13.34
N SER A 76 6.31 -0.12 13.91
CA SER A 76 5.39 -0.98 13.17
C SER A 76 4.01 -0.34 13.07
N CYS A 77 3.34 -0.57 11.94
CA CYS A 77 1.98 -0.12 11.71
C CYS A 77 1.01 -0.71 12.74
N VAL A 78 0.17 0.13 13.35
CA VAL A 78 -0.84 -0.28 14.35
C VAL A 78 -1.90 -1.24 13.82
N LEU A 79 -2.01 -1.36 12.50
CA LEU A 79 -2.94 -2.28 11.83
C LEU A 79 -2.33 -3.67 11.60
N TYR A 80 -1.06 -3.87 11.97
CA TYR A 80 -0.41 -5.16 11.83
C TYR A 80 -0.91 -6.17 12.85
N GLN A 81 -1.41 -7.29 12.37
CA GLN A 81 -1.72 -8.46 13.19
C GLN A 81 -0.66 -9.53 12.95
N SER A 82 0.21 -9.69 13.94
CA SER A 82 1.18 -10.78 13.93
C SER A 82 0.48 -12.14 14.06
N SER A 83 1.08 -13.13 13.42
CA SER A 83 0.65 -14.54 13.42
C SER A 83 1.80 -15.48 13.76
N SER A 84 2.98 -14.96 14.11
CA SER A 84 4.14 -15.73 14.49
C SER A 84 4.75 -15.21 15.80
N PRO A 85 5.35 -16.09 16.62
CA PRO A 85 5.98 -15.68 17.89
C PRO A 85 7.10 -14.65 17.71
N ASP A 86 7.81 -14.70 16.58
CA ASP A 86 8.90 -13.77 16.25
C ASP A 86 8.42 -12.42 15.70
N GLY A 87 7.10 -12.22 15.56
CA GLY A 87 6.54 -10.97 15.08
C GLY A 87 6.68 -10.73 13.57
N LYS A 88 7.34 -11.62 12.81
CA LYS A 88 7.73 -11.35 11.41
C LYS A 88 6.68 -11.74 10.37
N ARG A 89 5.75 -12.64 10.72
CA ARG A 89 4.66 -13.10 9.83
C ARG A 89 3.33 -12.62 10.34
N GLY A 90 2.48 -12.13 9.45
CA GLY A 90 1.22 -11.52 9.82
C GLY A 90 0.49 -10.93 8.63
N ARG A 91 -0.55 -10.15 8.93
CA ARG A 91 -1.37 -9.48 7.91
C ARG A 91 -1.86 -8.14 8.44
N CYS A 92 -2.27 -7.26 7.52
CA CYS A 92 -3.01 -6.06 7.89
C CYS A 92 -4.44 -6.44 8.31
N SER A 93 -4.89 -5.96 9.46
CA SER A 93 -6.26 -6.13 9.96
C SER A 93 -7.29 -5.39 9.11
N GLN A 94 -6.87 -4.33 8.42
CA GLN A 94 -7.72 -3.44 7.63
C GLN A 94 -7.32 -3.43 6.15
N TYR A 95 -7.02 -4.60 5.59
CA TYR A 95 -6.45 -4.72 4.24
C TYR A 95 -7.33 -4.07 3.15
N ALA A 96 -8.65 -4.14 3.27
CA ALA A 96 -9.58 -3.53 2.32
C ALA A 96 -9.55 -1.99 2.37
N LEU A 97 -9.22 -1.40 3.52
CA LEU A 97 -9.17 0.04 3.76
C LEU A 97 -7.73 0.59 3.75
N ARG A 98 -6.76 -0.23 3.31
CA ARG A 98 -5.35 0.15 3.31
C ARG A 98 -5.09 1.43 2.49
N PRO A 99 -4.17 2.31 2.93
CA PRO A 99 -3.72 3.46 2.16
C PRO A 99 -3.22 3.10 0.76
N SER A 100 -3.16 4.07 -0.13
CA SER A 100 -2.69 3.82 -1.49
C SER A 100 -1.26 3.29 -1.57
N LEU A 101 -0.33 3.78 -0.74
CA LEU A 101 1.04 3.23 -0.73
C LEU A 101 1.03 1.70 -0.49
N CYS A 102 0.20 1.23 0.44
CA CYS A 102 0.04 -0.20 0.74
C CYS A 102 -0.61 -1.01 -0.39
N ARG A 103 -1.36 -0.36 -1.30
CA ARG A 103 -1.92 -0.99 -2.51
C ARG A 103 -0.89 -1.11 -3.61
N LEU A 104 -0.06 -0.07 -3.74
CA LEU A 104 0.99 0.06 -4.74
C LEU A 104 2.22 -0.79 -4.42
N PHE A 105 2.42 -1.14 -3.15
CA PHE A 105 3.59 -1.87 -2.68
C PHE A 105 3.78 -3.20 -3.41
N GLY A 106 4.85 -3.28 -4.21
CA GLY A 106 5.18 -4.47 -5.01
C GLY A 106 4.48 -4.59 -6.37
N PHE A 107 3.55 -3.70 -6.70
CA PHE A 107 2.78 -3.72 -7.95
C PHE A 107 2.89 -2.43 -8.78
N ALA A 108 3.43 -1.36 -8.19
CA ALA A 108 3.57 -0.08 -8.85
C ALA A 108 4.88 0.04 -9.63
N THR A 109 4.95 1.06 -10.47
CA THR A 109 6.12 1.42 -11.25
C THR A 109 6.77 2.69 -10.71
N ARG A 110 8.06 2.82 -10.98
CA ARG A 110 8.83 4.05 -10.85
C ARG A 110 9.46 4.39 -12.19
N SER A 111 9.73 5.66 -12.43
CA SER A 111 10.50 6.07 -13.60
C SER A 111 11.97 5.73 -13.41
N SER A 112 12.58 5.09 -14.40
CA SER A 112 14.04 5.00 -14.49
C SER A 112 14.64 6.38 -14.81
N LYS A 113 15.97 6.49 -14.73
CA LYS A 113 16.69 7.70 -15.17
C LYS A 113 16.42 8.05 -16.64
N SER A 114 16.07 7.08 -17.47
CA SER A 114 15.71 7.26 -18.88
C SER A 114 14.21 7.52 -19.10
N GLY A 115 13.42 7.73 -18.04
CA GLY A 115 11.98 7.96 -18.12
C GLY A 115 11.15 6.71 -18.44
N SER A 116 11.77 5.53 -18.46
CA SER A 116 11.06 4.27 -18.73
C SER A 116 10.45 3.70 -17.45
N PRO A 117 9.20 3.21 -17.47
CA PRO A 117 8.59 2.61 -16.29
C PRO A 117 9.33 1.34 -15.90
N THR A 118 9.64 1.19 -14.62
CA THR A 118 10.27 0.00 -14.04
C THR A 118 9.44 -0.47 -12.85
N LEU A 119 9.19 -1.78 -12.76
CA LEU A 119 8.43 -2.35 -11.65
C LEU A 119 9.17 -2.15 -10.32
N ALA A 120 8.50 -1.56 -9.34
CA ALA A 120 8.96 -1.43 -7.97
C ALA A 120 8.52 -2.65 -7.13
N ALA A 121 8.93 -3.85 -7.56
CA ALA A 121 8.59 -5.08 -6.86
C ALA A 121 9.23 -5.14 -5.46
N CYS A 122 8.46 -5.63 -4.48
CA CYS A 122 8.89 -5.84 -3.10
C CYS A 122 10.02 -6.88 -3.03
N VAL A 123 10.99 -6.67 -2.13
CA VAL A 123 12.11 -7.60 -1.92
C VAL A 123 11.66 -9.03 -1.57
N VAL A 124 10.57 -9.14 -0.80
CA VAL A 124 9.99 -10.43 -0.43
C VAL A 124 9.42 -11.13 -1.67
N MET A 125 8.72 -10.40 -2.55
CA MET A 125 8.20 -10.95 -3.82
C MET A 125 9.33 -11.34 -4.77
N ARG A 126 10.40 -10.53 -4.85
CA ARG A 126 11.60 -10.84 -5.65
C ARG A 126 12.24 -12.17 -5.25
N SER A 127 12.27 -12.44 -3.94
CA SER A 127 12.84 -13.67 -3.40
C SER A 127 11.89 -14.86 -3.55
N ALA A 128 10.59 -14.66 -3.29
CA ALA A 128 9.61 -15.75 -3.27
C ALA A 128 9.10 -16.16 -4.66
N ALA A 129 9.07 -15.24 -5.62
CA ALA A 129 8.53 -15.47 -6.96
C ALA A 129 9.35 -14.73 -8.05
N PRO A 130 10.66 -15.00 -8.19
CA PRO A 130 11.54 -14.27 -9.09
C PRO A 130 11.09 -14.33 -10.56
N VAL A 131 10.57 -15.48 -11.01
CA VAL A 131 10.07 -15.68 -12.38
C VAL A 131 8.87 -14.76 -12.68
N ALA A 132 7.91 -14.68 -11.75
CA ALA A 132 6.74 -13.82 -11.91
C ALA A 132 7.12 -12.33 -11.88
N VAL A 133 8.07 -11.94 -11.03
CA VAL A 133 8.60 -10.57 -10.99
C VAL A 133 9.29 -10.22 -12.31
N GLN A 134 10.13 -11.10 -12.86
CA GLN A 134 10.81 -10.87 -14.14
C GLN A 134 9.81 -10.78 -15.30
N GLN A 135 8.75 -11.58 -15.29
CA GLN A 135 7.66 -11.47 -16.26
C GLN A 135 6.96 -10.12 -16.16
N ALA A 136 6.59 -9.69 -14.96
CA ALA A 136 5.97 -8.39 -14.72
C ALA A 136 6.88 -7.23 -15.14
N GLU A 137 8.18 -7.30 -14.87
CA GLU A 137 9.18 -6.32 -15.32
C GLU A 137 9.21 -6.21 -16.85
N ARG A 138 9.17 -7.34 -17.58
CA ARG A 138 9.10 -7.35 -19.06
C ARG A 138 7.80 -6.73 -19.58
N LEU A 139 6.66 -7.07 -18.97
CA LEU A 139 5.34 -6.51 -19.35
C LEU A 139 5.30 -4.99 -19.17
N VAL A 140 5.84 -4.50 -18.05
CA VAL A 140 5.95 -3.06 -17.76
C VAL A 140 6.91 -2.37 -18.73
N ALA A 141 8.10 -2.93 -18.96
CA ALA A 141 9.11 -2.33 -19.83
C ALA A 141 8.63 -2.24 -21.30
N SER A 142 7.92 -3.27 -21.76
CA SER A 142 7.32 -3.31 -23.10
C SER A 142 5.99 -2.55 -23.21
N ARG A 143 5.50 -1.97 -22.11
CA ARG A 143 4.21 -1.26 -22.02
C ARG A 143 3.00 -2.09 -22.47
N GLN A 144 3.09 -3.42 -22.36
CA GLN A 144 1.98 -4.33 -22.66
C GLN A 144 0.87 -4.26 -21.60
N VAL A 145 1.21 -3.84 -20.38
CA VAL A 145 0.26 -3.67 -19.28
C VAL A 145 0.46 -2.32 -18.63
N ALA A 146 -0.63 -1.57 -18.44
CA ALA A 146 -0.62 -0.36 -17.64
C ALA A 146 -0.54 -0.73 -16.16
N ALA A 147 0.57 -0.35 -15.50
CA ALA A 147 0.75 -0.48 -14.06
C ALA A 147 0.78 0.91 -13.42
N PRO A 148 0.22 1.10 -12.22
CA PRO A 148 0.17 2.40 -11.58
C PRO A 148 1.58 2.92 -11.29
N SER A 149 1.83 4.21 -11.53
CA SER A 149 3.09 4.87 -11.16
C SER A 149 3.01 5.38 -9.73
N LEU A 150 4.06 5.16 -8.94
CA LEU A 150 4.17 5.71 -7.58
C LEU A 150 4.04 7.24 -7.60
N SER A 151 4.81 7.92 -8.44
CA SER A 151 4.77 9.39 -8.57
C SER A 151 3.44 9.87 -9.16
N GLY A 152 2.93 9.17 -10.18
CA GLY A 152 1.67 9.53 -10.82
C GLY A 152 0.46 9.43 -9.88
N HIS A 153 0.48 8.44 -8.98
CA HIS A 153 -0.57 8.25 -7.99
C HIS A 153 -0.66 9.42 -7.01
N TYR A 154 0.46 9.88 -6.44
CA TYR A 154 0.43 10.98 -5.48
C TYR A 154 -0.09 12.27 -6.11
N HIS A 155 0.32 12.57 -7.35
CA HIS A 155 -0.25 13.68 -8.11
C HIS A 155 -1.76 13.55 -8.28
N ALA A 156 -2.25 12.37 -8.70
CA ALA A 156 -3.67 12.12 -8.84
C ALA A 156 -4.44 12.26 -7.52
N LEU A 157 -3.87 11.79 -6.40
CA LEU A 157 -4.50 11.89 -5.09
C LEU A 157 -4.70 13.35 -4.64
N HIS A 158 -3.73 14.23 -4.90
CA HIS A 158 -3.89 15.66 -4.61
C HIS A 158 -5.01 16.30 -5.44
N LEU A 159 -5.18 15.91 -6.70
CA LEU A 159 -6.30 16.37 -7.55
C LEU A 159 -7.66 15.82 -7.08
N VAL A 160 -7.66 14.65 -6.44
CA VAL A 160 -8.84 14.04 -5.83
C VAL A 160 -9.30 14.81 -4.59
N CYS A 161 -8.41 15.54 -3.90
CA CYS A 161 -8.73 16.34 -2.72
C CYS A 161 -7.89 17.64 -2.66
N PRO A 162 -8.14 18.64 -3.54
CA PRO A 162 -7.28 19.82 -3.67
C PRO A 162 -7.32 20.76 -2.45
N ASN A 163 -8.37 20.70 -1.63
CA ASN A 163 -8.57 21.58 -0.48
C ASN A 163 -8.40 20.88 0.89
N HIS A 164 -7.77 19.70 0.95
CA HIS A 164 -7.46 19.09 2.23
C HIS A 164 -6.20 19.76 2.81
N ALA A 165 -6.36 21.00 3.30
CA ALA A 165 -5.46 21.54 4.29
C ALA A 165 -5.67 20.69 5.54
N ILE A 166 -4.72 19.81 5.86
CA ILE A 166 -4.64 19.24 7.19
C ILE A 166 -4.25 20.43 8.09
N GLN A 167 -5.24 21.11 8.65
CA GLN A 167 -4.97 21.99 9.78
C GLN A 167 -4.69 21.06 10.97
N VAL A 168 -3.41 20.76 11.14
CA VAL A 168 -2.90 20.28 12.42
C VAL A 168 -2.89 21.52 13.31
N THR A 169 -3.97 21.73 14.06
CA THR A 169 -3.97 22.62 15.24
C THR A 169 -3.51 21.84 16.44
#